data_AF-A0A1I2F7K4-F1
#
_entry.id   AF-A0A1I2F7K4-F1
#
_cell.length_a   1.000
_cell.length_b   1.000
_cell.length_c   1.000
_cell.angle_alpha   90.00
_cell.angle_beta   90.00
_cell.angle_gamma   90.00
#
_symmetry.space_group_name_H-M   'P 1'
#
loop_
_entity.id
_entity.type
_entity.pdbx_description
1 polymer ?
#
loop_
_entity_poly.entity_id
_entity_poly.type
_entity_poly.pdbx_seq_one_letter_code
_entity_poly.pdbx_strand_id
1 'polypeptide(L)'
;MKHLKSTITKMGKKTMLHKSKGNSDETILETSKGCRNVFLEELKEIYFSEKALIISIPILIKNAATEELADALKVHLQFTIDHIKRLEEFFTSIGEIDIMSKYEAMYGLTTP
;
A
#
# COMPACT_ATOMS: atom_id res chain seq x y z
N MET A 1 -14.29 -63.15 42.65
CA MET A 1 -13.55 -61.87 42.56
C MET A 1 -13.06 -61.69 41.14
N LYS A 2 -13.82 -60.95 40.31
CA LYS A 2 -13.51 -60.40 38.98
C LYS A 2 -14.81 -59.81 38.37
N HIS A 3 -14.64 -58.69 37.67
CA HIS A 3 -15.57 -57.98 36.74
C HIS A 3 -16.50 -56.87 37.27
N LEU A 4 -15.93 -55.65 37.33
CA LEU A 4 -16.22 -54.49 36.45
C LEU A 4 -17.69 -54.21 36.04
N LYS A 5 -18.28 -53.10 36.55
CA LYS A 5 -19.25 -52.24 35.82
C LYS A 5 -19.23 -50.77 36.31
N SER A 6 -18.90 -49.88 35.36
CA SER A 6 -19.44 -48.53 35.07
C SER A 6 -20.04 -47.67 36.20
N THR A 7 -19.59 -46.41 36.33
CA THR A 7 -20.46 -45.21 36.40
C THR A 7 -19.66 -43.92 36.15
N ILE A 8 -20.13 -43.13 35.19
CA ILE A 8 -19.76 -41.73 34.86
C ILE A 8 -20.30 -40.79 35.95
N THR A 9 -19.54 -39.79 36.42
CA THR A 9 -20.09 -38.56 37.06
C THR A 9 -19.08 -37.40 37.17
N LYS A 10 -19.46 -36.22 36.61
CA LYS A 10 -19.13 -34.78 36.88
C LYS A 10 -17.67 -34.35 37.12
N MET A 11 -17.17 -33.20 36.65
CA MET A 11 -17.69 -31.83 36.78
C MET A 11 -16.85 -30.84 35.92
N GLY A 12 -17.47 -29.82 35.31
CA GLY A 12 -16.74 -28.65 34.78
C GLY A 12 -17.48 -27.82 33.73
N LYS A 13 -18.45 -26.99 34.16
CA LYS A 13 -19.07 -25.92 33.34
C LYS A 13 -18.12 -24.72 33.20
N LYS A 14 -18.02 -24.09 32.03
CA LYS A 14 -18.52 -22.71 31.77
C LYS A 14 -18.40 -22.32 30.29
N THR A 15 -19.53 -21.82 29.79
CA THR A 15 -19.87 -21.17 28.52
C THR A 15 -19.03 -19.91 28.23
N MET A 16 -18.72 -19.60 26.96
CA MET A 16 -19.28 -18.44 26.21
C MET A 16 -18.60 -18.20 24.85
N LEU A 17 -19.46 -17.85 23.87
CA LEU A 17 -19.16 -17.24 22.58
C LEU A 17 -18.18 -16.05 22.71
N HIS A 18 -17.31 -15.86 21.72
CA HIS A 18 -17.05 -14.52 21.19
C HIS A 18 -16.91 -14.52 19.66
N LYS A 19 -17.83 -13.77 19.06
CA LYS A 19 -17.83 -13.27 17.69
C LYS A 19 -17.07 -11.95 17.66
N SER A 20 -16.22 -11.75 16.65
CA SER A 20 -15.73 -10.46 16.14
C SER A 20 -15.17 -10.79 14.76
N LYS A 21 -15.68 -10.39 13.58
CA LYS A 21 -16.34 -9.17 13.08
C LYS A 21 -15.46 -7.92 13.20
N GLY A 22 -14.35 -7.91 12.48
CA GLY A 22 -13.62 -6.70 12.08
C GLY A 22 -14.10 -6.23 10.70
N ASN A 23 -15.18 -5.47 10.66
CA ASN A 23 -15.43 -4.49 9.61
C ASN A 23 -15.77 -3.18 10.32
N SER A 24 -14.86 -2.22 10.29
CA SER A 24 -15.07 -0.78 10.50
C SER A 24 -13.70 -0.12 10.57
N ASP A 25 -13.29 0.54 9.49
CA ASP A 25 -13.03 1.98 9.64
C ASP A 25 -13.21 2.68 8.29
N GLU A 26 -14.43 2.55 7.74
CA GLU A 26 -14.95 3.55 6.83
C GLU A 26 -16.01 4.30 7.62
N THR A 27 -15.76 5.60 7.83
CA THR A 27 -16.71 6.67 8.24
C THR A 27 -16.42 7.34 9.61
N ILE A 28 -15.73 8.50 9.51
CA ILE A 28 -15.63 9.67 10.40
C ILE A 28 -14.41 9.75 11.34
N LEU A 29 -13.34 10.39 10.83
CA LEU A 29 -12.59 11.39 11.60
C LEU A 29 -12.14 12.55 10.69
N GLU A 30 -13.14 13.18 10.08
CA GLU A 30 -13.02 14.56 9.59
C GLU A 30 -12.68 15.47 10.79
N THR A 31 -11.63 16.30 10.67
CA THR A 31 -11.13 17.33 11.63
C THR A 31 -9.86 17.03 12.45
N SER A 32 -9.18 15.88 12.34
CA SER A 32 -7.87 15.68 13.02
C SER A 32 -6.87 14.80 12.27
N LYS A 33 -6.77 14.94 10.95
CA LYS A 33 -5.56 14.46 10.27
C LYS A 33 -4.42 15.39 10.68
N GLY A 34 -3.60 14.98 11.64
CA GLY A 34 -2.42 15.78 12.04
C GLY A 34 -1.54 16.09 10.83
N CYS A 35 -0.74 17.17 10.88
CA CYS A 35 0.07 17.62 9.75
C CYS A 35 0.92 16.50 9.11
N ARG A 36 1.39 15.54 9.92
CA ARG A 36 2.09 14.34 9.43
C ARG A 36 1.24 13.49 8.49
N ASN A 37 -0.03 13.26 8.81
CA ASN A 37 -0.90 12.41 8.00
C ASN A 37 -1.21 13.07 6.65
N VAL A 38 -1.50 14.38 6.65
CA VAL A 38 -1.70 15.14 5.41
C VAL A 38 -0.43 15.11 4.57
N PHE A 39 0.73 15.35 5.18
CA PHE A 39 2.02 15.31 4.49
C PHE A 39 2.29 13.95 3.82
N LEU A 40 1.98 12.83 4.49
CA LEU A 40 2.18 11.49 3.94
C LEU A 40 1.21 11.15 2.81
N GLU A 41 -0.06 11.51 2.94
CA GLU A 41 -1.03 11.27 1.87
C GLU A 41 -0.66 12.07 0.61
N GLU A 42 -0.28 13.34 0.75
CA GLU A 42 0.17 14.16 -0.39
C GLU A 42 1.44 13.59 -1.05
N LEU A 43 2.42 13.13 -0.26
CA LEU A 43 3.61 12.47 -0.82
C LEU A 43 3.27 11.17 -1.55
N LYS A 44 2.29 10.42 -1.06
CA LYS A 44 1.81 9.20 -1.72
C LYS A 44 1.14 9.52 -3.06
N GLU A 45 0.33 10.57 -3.14
CA GLU A 45 -0.28 11.01 -4.40
C GLU A 45 0.77 11.47 -5.42
N ILE A 46 1.81 12.18 -4.98
CA ILE A 46 2.96 12.52 -5.84
C ILE A 46 3.66 11.26 -6.36
N TYR A 47 3.96 10.31 -5.47
CA TYR A 47 4.61 9.05 -5.84
C TYR A 47 3.80 8.26 -6.89
N PHE A 48 2.47 8.19 -6.74
CA PHE A 48 1.61 7.50 -7.70
C PHE A 48 1.58 8.23 -9.05
N SER A 49 1.55 9.56 -9.03
CA SER A 49 1.59 10.38 -10.22
C SER A 49 2.89 10.17 -11.01
N GLU A 50 4.03 10.16 -10.33
CA GLU A 50 5.34 9.93 -10.97
C GLU A 50 5.41 8.52 -11.58
N LYS A 51 4.90 7.49 -10.89
CA LYS A 51 4.84 6.13 -11.47
C LYS A 51 3.91 6.06 -12.69
N ALA A 52 2.82 6.84 -12.72
CA ALA A 52 1.96 6.96 -13.90
C ALA A 52 2.66 7.70 -15.06
N LEU A 53 3.53 8.66 -14.75
CA LEU A 53 4.34 9.36 -15.75
C LEU A 53 5.36 8.44 -16.42
N ILE A 54 5.92 7.45 -15.73
CA ILE A 54 6.80 6.43 -16.36
C ILE A 54 6.10 5.72 -17.53
N ILE A 55 4.79 5.50 -17.44
CA ILE A 55 4.00 4.85 -18.50
C ILE A 55 3.63 5.86 -19.58
N SER A 56 3.29 7.08 -19.19
CA SER A 56 2.75 8.10 -20.09
C SER A 56 3.83 8.79 -20.94
N ILE A 57 4.99 9.11 -20.37
CA ILE A 57 6.06 9.84 -21.06
C ILE A 57 6.57 9.08 -22.30
N PRO A 58 6.81 7.75 -22.28
CA PRO A 58 7.18 7.00 -23.48
C PRO A 58 6.17 7.10 -24.62
N ILE A 59 4.87 7.15 -24.29
CA ILE A 59 3.80 7.37 -25.27
C ILE A 59 3.91 8.78 -25.87
N LEU A 60 4.18 9.80 -25.04
CA LEU A 60 4.39 11.16 -25.50
C LEU A 60 5.64 11.31 -26.37
N ILE A 61 6.75 10.67 -26.01
CA ILE A 61 7.99 10.65 -26.81
C ILE A 61 7.72 10.09 -28.20
N LYS A 62 6.98 8.97 -28.29
CA LYS A 62 6.65 8.32 -29.57
C LYS A 62 5.80 9.21 -30.49
N ASN A 63 4.96 10.07 -29.92
CA ASN A 63 4.04 10.93 -30.66
C ASN A 63 4.50 12.40 -30.73
N ALA A 64 5.72 12.72 -30.29
CA ALA A 64 6.24 14.07 -30.30
C ALA A 64 6.37 14.58 -31.74
N ALA A 65 5.88 15.80 -31.99
CA ALA A 65 5.91 16.42 -33.31
C ALA A 65 7.30 16.93 -33.73
N THR A 66 8.19 17.16 -32.75
CA THR A 66 9.55 17.65 -32.97
C THR A 66 10.56 16.81 -32.19
N GLU A 67 11.79 16.74 -32.71
CA GLU A 67 12.90 16.05 -32.05
C GLU A 67 13.25 16.73 -30.71
N GLU A 68 13.24 18.06 -30.68
CA GLU A 68 13.47 18.85 -29.46
C GLU A 68 12.48 18.47 -28.33
N LEU A 69 11.20 18.32 -28.67
CA LEU A 69 10.19 17.89 -27.70
C LEU A 69 10.41 16.45 -27.24
N ALA A 70 10.76 15.55 -28.17
CA ALA A 70 11.07 14.16 -27.84
C ALA A 70 12.26 14.07 -26.87
N ASP A 71 13.31 14.87 -27.10
CA ASP A 71 14.50 14.88 -26.25
C ASP A 71 14.25 15.50 -24.88
N ALA A 72 13.47 16.59 -24.80
CA ALA A 72 13.04 17.16 -23.54
C ALA A 72 12.25 16.14 -22.70
N LEU A 73 11.35 15.38 -23.33
CA LEU A 73 10.59 14.32 -22.66
C LEU A 73 11.47 13.14 -22.22
N LYS A 74 12.49 12.76 -22.99
CA LYS A 74 13.47 11.73 -22.57
C LYS A 74 14.24 12.17 -21.34
N VAL A 75 14.68 13.42 -21.30
CA VAL A 75 15.35 14.00 -20.12
C VAL A 75 14.40 14.01 -18.92
N HIS A 76 13.15 14.44 -19.12
CA HIS A 76 12.16 14.45 -18.05
C HIS A 76 11.84 13.04 -17.51
N LEU A 77 11.82 12.03 -18.38
CA LEU A 77 11.67 10.63 -17.95
C LEU A 77 12.79 10.22 -16.97
N GLN A 78 14.03 10.64 -17.20
CA GLN A 78 15.13 10.37 -16.26
C GLN A 78 14.89 11.05 -14.92
N PHE A 79 14.45 12.31 -14.92
CA PHE A 79 14.09 13.02 -13.69
C PHE A 79 12.95 12.32 -12.94
N THR A 80 11.89 11.88 -13.62
CA THR A 80 10.80 11.12 -13.00
C THR A 80 11.30 9.84 -12.33
N ILE A 81 12.20 9.09 -12.97
CA ILE A 81 12.80 7.88 -12.39
C ILE A 81 13.61 8.22 -11.13
N ASP A 82 14.42 9.28 -11.17
CA ASP A 82 15.19 9.74 -10.02
C ASP A 82 14.30 10.24 -8.87
N HIS A 83 13.21 10.93 -9.18
CA HIS A 83 12.23 11.40 -8.19
C HIS A 83 11.58 10.23 -7.46
N ILE A 84 11.17 9.20 -8.19
CA ILE A 84 10.61 7.97 -7.63
C ILE A 84 11.60 7.33 -6.67
N LYS A 85 12.86 7.16 -7.10
CA LYS A 85 13.90 6.58 -6.25
C LYS A 85 14.08 7.39 -4.96
N ARG A 86 14.10 8.72 -5.06
CA ARG A 86 14.24 9.61 -3.91
C ARG A 86 13.05 9.52 -2.94
N LEU A 87 11.84 9.33 -3.46
CA LEU A 87 10.63 9.10 -2.65
C LEU A 87 10.68 7.74 -1.96
N GLU A 88 11.11 6.69 -2.65
CA GLU A 88 11.26 5.34 -2.09
C GLU A 88 12.32 5.31 -0.96
N GLU A 89 13.46 5.97 -1.16
CA GLU A 89 14.48 6.16 -0.13
C GLU A 89 13.93 6.95 1.07
N PHE A 90 13.15 8.00 0.81
CA PHE A 90 12.53 8.81 1.85
C PHE A 90 11.52 7.99 2.68
N PHE A 91 10.59 7.27 2.04
CA PHE A 91 9.61 6.42 2.72
C PHE A 91 10.29 5.35 3.57
N THR A 92 11.37 4.76 3.07
CA THR A 92 12.20 3.82 3.82
C THR A 92 12.81 4.49 5.07
N SER A 93 13.34 5.71 4.93
CA SER A 93 13.97 6.45 6.03
C SER A 93 13.02 6.79 7.19
N ILE A 94 11.72 6.91 6.90
CA ILE A 94 10.69 7.24 7.88
C ILE A 94 9.83 6.03 8.30
N GLY A 95 10.15 4.83 7.78
CA GLY A 95 9.46 3.57 8.10
C GLY A 95 8.10 3.37 7.42
N GLU A 96 7.78 4.12 6.36
CA GLU A 96 6.51 4.08 5.63
C GLU A 96 6.59 3.19 4.37
N ILE A 97 7.19 2.01 4.48
CA ILE A 97 7.43 1.08 3.35
C ILE A 97 6.13 0.51 2.75
N ASP A 98 5.04 0.50 3.52
CA ASP A 98 3.74 -0.02 3.08
C ASP A 98 3.15 0.76 1.89
N ILE A 99 3.55 2.02 1.70
CA ILE A 99 3.14 2.84 0.54
C ILE A 99 3.62 2.19 -0.77
N MET A 100 4.87 1.72 -0.79
CA MET A 100 5.47 1.07 -1.95
C MET A 100 4.81 -0.30 -2.20
N SER A 101 4.69 -1.12 -1.15
CA SER A 101 4.04 -2.43 -1.22
C SER A 101 2.59 -2.35 -1.70
N LYS A 102 1.83 -1.35 -1.24
CA LYS A 102 0.45 -1.13 -1.68
C LYS A 102 0.36 -0.74 -3.15
N TYR A 103 1.29 0.08 -3.63
CA TYR A 103 1.37 0.41 -5.06
C TYR A 103 1.62 -0.85 -5.90
N GLU A 104 2.63 -1.66 -5.53
CA GLU A 104 2.96 -2.90 -6.24
C GLU A 104 1.79 -3.89 -6.26
N ALA A 105 1.10 -4.06 -5.13
CA ALA A 105 -0.07 -4.91 -5.03
C ALA A 105 -1.25 -4.41 -5.87
N MET A 106 -1.47 -3.10 -5.92
CA MET A 106 -2.58 -2.49 -6.67
C MET A 106 -2.38 -2.60 -8.18
N TYR A 107 -1.15 -2.42 -8.66
CA TYR A 107 -0.82 -2.43 -10.09
C TYR A 107 -0.24 -3.77 -10.58
N GLY A 108 -0.20 -4.79 -9.72
CA GLY A 108 0.24 -6.15 -10.08
C GLY A 108 1.70 -6.21 -10.53
N LEU A 109 2.54 -5.24 -10.13
CA LEU A 109 3.94 -5.14 -10.50
C LEU A 109 4.85 -5.93 -9.57
N THR A 110 4.38 -7.07 -9.04
CA THR A 110 5.27 -8.02 -8.38
C THR A 110 6.15 -8.66 -9.46
N THR A 111 7.36 -8.13 -9.64
CA THR A 111 8.42 -8.86 -10.34
C THR A 111 8.65 -10.19 -9.62
N PRO A 112 8.64 -11.34 -10.33
CA PRO A 112 8.91 -12.65 -9.74
C PRO A 112 10.35 -12.82 -9.26
#